data_AF-A0A327GSH4-F1
#
_entry.id   AF-A0A327GSH4-F1
#
_cell.length_a   1.000
_cell.length_b   1.000
_cell.length_c   1.000
_cell.angle_alpha   90.00
_cell.angle_beta   90.00
_cell.angle_gamma   90.00
#
_symmetry.space_group_name_H-M   'P 1'
#
loop_
_entity.id
_entity.type
_entity.pdbx_description
1 polymer ?
#
loop_
_entity_poly.entity_id
_entity_poly.type
_entity_poly.pdbx_seq_one_letter_code
_entity_poly.pdbx_strand_id
1 'polypeptide(L)'
;MRQDVDCRCVAPIWDARRGQSGASGLGEEVLVVYKKNFEEVHDRSLDEIRSVLDVLVKDRGLNVGYTARETVRRADFVEPDLVIVLGGDGTLTSIAHSVDDNTPVMGVNSHPRSQDEGGSYGFYMGSDPSTFAEDVVSALDGDAIVNVLPRLQAEIETTSGNVIRCDPALNDLLVANTHQYQPSKYKLNRDGVESAQHSSGCLFSTFLGQGAWFRHVVDIEGSKFPIDEIDDHYLFVARELPRSDRSEDGTYWGWGSGPTVITSDMHRGYVVSDGWDETHFTRGATLTVGIDGPKLRLLTFRGSILGGVDQWLASPSKDLL
;
A
#
# COMPACT_ATOMS: atom_id res chain seq x y z
N MET A 1 4.31 -37.24 17.16
CA MET A 1 5.21 -36.44 18.00
C MET A 1 5.15 -35.01 17.50
N ARG A 2 4.30 -34.18 18.12
CA ARG A 2 4.34 -32.73 17.93
C ARG A 2 5.35 -32.21 18.95
N GLN A 3 6.40 -31.56 18.49
CA GLN A 3 7.24 -30.77 19.36
C GLN A 3 6.58 -29.39 19.45
N ASP A 4 6.08 -29.10 20.65
CA ASP A 4 5.68 -27.75 21.05
C ASP A 4 6.92 -26.86 21.04
N VAL A 5 6.97 -25.90 20.12
CA VAL A 5 7.97 -24.84 20.12
C VAL A 5 7.38 -23.67 20.90
N ASP A 6 8.04 -23.33 22.01
CA ASP A 6 7.77 -22.22 22.93
C ASP A 6 7.56 -20.91 22.16
N CYS A 7 6.28 -20.55 21.91
CA CYS A 7 5.86 -19.29 21.31
C CYS A 7 5.92 -18.16 22.35
N ARG A 8 7.11 -17.60 22.59
CA ARG A 8 7.21 -16.31 23.28
C ARG A 8 6.93 -15.18 22.30
N CYS A 9 5.67 -14.77 22.25
CA CYS A 9 5.24 -13.52 21.64
C CYS A 9 5.85 -12.37 22.43
N VAL A 10 6.72 -11.58 21.80
CA VAL A 10 7.17 -10.30 22.36
C VAL A 10 6.15 -9.27 21.91
N ALA A 11 5.34 -8.76 22.83
CA ALA A 11 4.45 -7.63 22.57
C ALA A 11 5.28 -6.38 22.19
N PRO A 12 4.71 -5.41 21.45
CA PRO A 12 5.38 -4.13 21.23
C PRO A 12 5.85 -3.53 22.56
N ILE A 13 7.09 -3.06 22.62
CA ILE A 13 7.78 -2.64 23.86
C ILE A 13 7.07 -1.47 24.58
N TRP A 14 6.12 -0.80 23.93
CA TRP A 14 5.28 0.25 24.53
C TRP A 14 4.51 -0.22 25.78
N ASP A 15 4.10 -1.49 25.84
CA ASP A 15 3.36 -2.02 27.00
C ASP A 15 4.23 -2.17 28.27
N ALA A 16 5.56 -2.22 28.15
CA ALA A 16 6.46 -2.33 29.29
C ALA A 16 6.67 -1.01 30.06
N ARG A 17 6.26 0.14 29.48
CA ARG A 17 6.45 1.47 30.08
C ARG A 17 5.18 2.17 30.56
N ARG A 18 4.00 1.53 30.47
CA ARG A 18 2.70 2.08 30.93
C ARG A 18 2.60 2.41 32.44
N GLY A 19 3.67 2.24 33.22
CA GLY A 19 3.69 2.44 34.67
C GLY A 19 4.55 3.58 35.21
N GLN A 20 5.21 4.40 34.38
CA GLN A 20 6.01 5.53 34.88
C GLN A 20 5.61 6.84 34.19
N SER A 21 4.48 7.40 34.65
CA SER A 21 4.19 8.82 34.48
C SER A 21 5.18 9.63 35.33
N GLY A 22 6.20 10.20 34.69
CA GLY A 22 7.13 11.13 35.33
C GLY A 22 8.26 11.55 34.39
N ALA A 23 8.19 12.81 33.92
CA ALA A 23 9.14 13.53 33.07
C ALA A 23 9.18 13.12 31.57
N SER A 24 8.36 13.81 30.78
CA SER A 24 8.42 13.85 29.32
C SER A 24 9.69 14.58 28.85
N GLY A 25 10.76 13.83 28.60
CA GLY A 25 11.65 14.17 27.49
C GLY A 25 10.99 13.64 26.23
N LEU A 26 10.43 14.52 25.40
CA LEU A 26 9.78 14.18 24.12
C LEU A 26 10.87 13.81 23.10
N GLY A 27 11.37 12.58 23.16
CA GLY A 27 12.14 12.00 22.07
C GLY A 27 11.19 11.58 20.95
N GLU A 28 11.62 11.70 19.70
CA GLU A 28 10.83 11.26 18.55
C GLU A 28 10.53 9.75 18.65
N GLU A 29 9.28 9.39 18.35
CA GLU A 29 8.77 8.03 18.44
C GLU A 29 8.92 7.31 17.10
N VAL A 30 9.76 6.27 17.04
CA VAL A 30 10.04 5.50 15.82
C VAL A 30 9.49 4.08 15.95
N LEU A 31 8.70 3.65 14.98
CA LEU A 31 8.25 2.26 14.90
C LEU A 31 8.94 1.51 13.75
N VAL A 32 9.70 0.48 14.08
CA VAL A 32 10.28 -0.45 13.12
C VAL A 32 9.35 -1.64 12.95
N VAL A 33 8.82 -1.80 11.74
CA VAL A 33 8.04 -2.96 11.33
C VAL A 33 8.89 -3.84 10.43
N TYR A 34 9.04 -5.12 10.77
CA TYR A 34 9.87 -6.04 10.00
C TYR A 34 9.12 -7.32 9.65
N LYS A 35 9.44 -7.89 8.49
CA LYS A 35 8.94 -9.21 8.12
C LYS A 35 9.77 -10.27 8.85
N LYS A 36 9.12 -11.14 9.61
CA LYS A 36 9.79 -12.32 10.17
C LYS A 36 9.98 -13.35 9.05
N ASN A 37 11.21 -13.52 8.58
CA ASN A 37 11.55 -14.53 7.58
C ASN A 37 12.46 -15.61 8.20
N PHE A 38 12.58 -16.76 7.56
CA PHE A 38 13.49 -17.83 7.98
C PHE A 38 14.87 -17.73 7.31
N GLU A 39 15.09 -16.68 6.51
CA GLU A 39 16.34 -16.45 5.79
C GLU A 39 17.23 -15.50 6.58
N GLU A 40 18.46 -15.95 6.86
CA GLU A 40 19.47 -15.28 7.68
C GLU A 40 19.83 -13.86 7.20
N VAL A 41 19.62 -13.55 5.91
CA VAL A 41 19.88 -12.21 5.35
C VAL A 41 18.99 -11.12 5.96
N HIS A 42 17.73 -11.45 6.28
CA HIS A 42 16.81 -10.48 6.86
C HIS A 42 17.10 -10.25 8.34
N ASP A 43 17.50 -11.29 9.07
CA ASP A 43 17.90 -11.19 10.47
C ASP A 43 19.17 -10.32 10.60
N ARG A 44 20.16 -10.52 9.73
CA ARG A 44 21.36 -9.67 9.67
C ARG A 44 21.02 -8.21 9.40
N SER A 45 20.13 -7.97 8.43
CA SER A 45 19.68 -6.61 8.11
C SER A 45 18.97 -5.94 9.29
N LEU A 46 18.16 -6.69 10.04
CA LEU A 46 17.50 -6.20 11.24
C LEU A 46 18.52 -5.84 12.34
N ASP A 47 19.53 -6.67 12.54
CA ASP A 47 20.61 -6.42 13.52
C ASP A 47 21.45 -5.19 13.16
N GLU A 48 21.75 -5.00 11.87
CA GLU A 48 22.47 -3.80 11.36
C GLU A 48 21.68 -2.52 11.63
N ILE A 49 20.40 -2.51 11.24
CA ILE A 49 19.48 -1.37 11.44
C ILE A 49 19.29 -1.08 12.92
N ARG A 50 19.13 -2.13 13.73
CA ARG A 50 19.01 -1.99 15.18
C ARG A 50 20.27 -1.37 15.79
N SER A 51 21.45 -1.75 15.31
CA SER A 51 22.71 -1.18 15.80
C SER A 51 22.82 0.32 15.50
N VAL A 52 22.36 0.76 14.32
CA VAL A 52 22.27 2.19 13.97
C VAL A 52 21.28 2.92 14.88
N LEU A 53 20.07 2.35 15.07
CA LEU A 53 19.05 2.96 15.91
C LEU A 53 19.46 3.03 17.38
N ASP A 54 20.18 2.02 17.90
CA ASP A 54 20.71 2.01 19.27
C ASP A 54 21.72 3.15 19.53
N VAL A 55 22.44 3.60 18.49
CA VAL A 55 23.29 4.80 18.57
C VAL A 55 22.42 6.05 18.67
N LEU A 56 21.39 6.19 17.83
CA LEU A 56 20.49 7.35 17.84
C LEU A 56 19.63 7.43 19.11
N VAL A 57 19.27 6.29 19.71
CA VAL A 57 18.64 6.25 21.05
C VAL A 57 19.56 6.88 22.09
N LYS A 58 20.87 6.61 22.04
CA LYS A 58 21.86 7.18 22.98
C LYS A 58 22.14 8.65 22.70
N ASP A 59 22.26 9.02 21.43
CA ASP A 59 22.75 10.34 21.01
C ASP A 59 21.63 11.39 20.92
N ARG A 60 20.42 10.97 20.51
CA ARG A 60 19.25 11.85 20.29
C ARG A 60 18.10 11.59 21.25
N GLY A 61 18.13 10.49 22.01
CA GLY A 61 17.04 10.13 22.93
C GLY A 61 15.80 9.58 22.22
N LEU A 62 15.94 9.00 21.02
CA LEU A 62 14.85 8.37 20.29
C LEU A 62 14.18 7.27 21.12
N ASN A 63 12.87 7.12 20.95
CA ASN A 63 12.13 5.98 21.44
C ASN A 63 11.81 5.04 20.27
N VAL A 64 12.37 3.83 20.28
CA VAL A 64 12.26 2.90 19.16
C VAL A 64 11.48 1.65 19.57
N GLY A 65 10.34 1.43 18.92
CA GLY A 65 9.54 0.20 19.00
C GLY A 65 9.86 -0.74 17.85
N TYR A 66 9.76 -2.06 18.09
CA TYR A 66 9.90 -3.09 17.07
C TYR A 66 8.68 -3.99 17.08
N THR A 67 8.13 -4.28 15.91
CA THR A 67 7.00 -5.21 15.76
C THR A 67 7.14 -6.04 14.49
N ALA A 68 6.76 -7.31 14.59
CA ALA A 68 6.67 -8.15 13.41
C ALA A 68 5.42 -7.75 12.61
N ARG A 69 5.54 -7.71 11.29
CA ARG A 69 4.46 -7.37 10.35
C ARG A 69 3.16 -8.13 10.64
N GLU A 70 3.25 -9.41 10.99
CA GLU A 70 2.11 -10.29 11.25
C GLU A 70 1.37 -9.96 12.57
N THR A 71 1.97 -9.16 13.44
CA THR A 71 1.39 -8.76 14.74
C THR A 71 0.91 -7.32 14.78
N VAL A 72 1.15 -6.57 13.70
CA VAL A 72 0.79 -5.16 13.56
C VAL A 72 -0.71 -4.95 13.69
N ARG A 73 -1.08 -3.86 14.36
CA ARG A 73 -2.46 -3.38 14.47
C ARG A 73 -2.48 -1.89 14.13
N ARG A 74 -3.64 -1.38 13.68
CA ARG A 74 -3.85 0.05 13.45
C ARG A 74 -3.48 0.94 14.65
N ALA A 75 -3.70 0.44 15.86
CA ALA A 75 -3.36 1.17 17.09
C ALA A 75 -1.85 1.42 17.26
N ASP A 76 -1.00 0.63 16.61
CA ASP A 76 0.46 0.79 16.69
C ASP A 76 0.95 2.04 15.93
N PHE A 77 0.13 2.60 15.03
CA PHE A 77 0.50 3.73 14.16
C PHE A 77 -0.02 5.10 14.63
N VAL A 78 -0.63 5.19 15.83
CA VAL A 78 -1.22 6.43 16.32
C VAL A 78 -0.18 7.41 16.90
N GLU A 79 0.91 6.88 17.42
CA GLU A 79 1.94 7.62 18.18
C GLU A 79 3.28 7.83 17.45
N PRO A 80 3.72 7.00 16.46
CA PRO A 80 5.03 7.20 15.84
C PRO A 80 5.13 8.47 15.00
N ASP A 81 6.24 9.19 15.16
CA ASP A 81 6.67 10.29 14.29
C ASP A 81 7.28 9.77 12.98
N LEU A 82 7.77 8.52 12.97
CA LEU A 82 8.33 7.85 11.81
C LEU A 82 8.07 6.34 11.86
N VAL A 83 7.60 5.77 10.76
CA VAL A 83 7.47 4.32 10.57
C VAL A 83 8.56 3.83 9.61
N ILE A 84 9.38 2.89 10.07
CA ILE A 84 10.42 2.25 9.28
C ILE A 84 9.97 0.83 8.94
N VAL A 85 9.80 0.54 7.65
CA VAL A 85 9.40 -0.79 7.17
C VAL A 85 10.62 -1.53 6.62
N LEU A 86 11.05 -2.58 7.31
CA LEU A 86 12.14 -3.45 6.90
C LEU A 86 11.62 -4.68 6.15
N GLY A 87 11.92 -4.78 4.86
CA GLY A 87 11.42 -5.88 4.03
C GLY A 87 11.64 -5.66 2.54
N GLY A 88 10.63 -5.97 1.73
CA GLY A 88 10.51 -5.52 0.34
C GLY A 88 9.15 -4.86 0.11
N ASP A 89 8.77 -4.64 -1.15
CA ASP A 89 7.53 -3.92 -1.51
C ASP A 89 6.28 -4.53 -0.88
N GLY A 90 6.14 -5.86 -0.90
CA GLY A 90 5.00 -6.54 -0.30
C GLY A 90 4.91 -6.41 1.23
N THR A 91 6.04 -6.11 1.91
CA THR A 91 6.01 -5.75 3.34
C THR A 91 5.45 -4.34 3.49
N LEU A 92 5.93 -3.39 2.69
CA LEU A 92 5.49 -1.99 2.75
C LEU A 92 4.01 -1.83 2.43
N THR A 93 3.51 -2.45 1.35
CA THR A 93 2.08 -2.37 1.00
C THR A 93 1.20 -3.01 2.08
N SER A 94 1.64 -4.13 2.67
CA SER A 94 0.93 -4.75 3.80
C SER A 94 0.98 -3.93 5.10
N ILE A 95 1.75 -2.86 5.17
CA ILE A 95 1.75 -1.95 6.32
C ILE A 95 1.04 -0.65 5.99
N ALA A 96 1.17 -0.18 4.74
CA ALA A 96 0.56 1.05 4.26
C ALA A 96 -0.93 1.13 4.60
N HIS A 97 -1.70 0.05 4.48
CA HIS A 97 -3.14 0.07 4.80
C HIS A 97 -3.48 0.39 6.26
N SER A 98 -2.54 0.18 7.18
CA SER A 98 -2.70 0.46 8.61
C SER A 98 -2.17 1.84 9.04
N VAL A 99 -1.40 2.51 8.18
CA VAL A 99 -0.82 3.84 8.44
C VAL A 99 -1.82 4.94 8.03
N ASP A 100 -1.92 5.96 8.88
CA ASP A 100 -2.70 7.18 8.62
C ASP A 100 -2.06 8.06 7.52
N ASP A 101 -2.60 9.28 7.35
CA ASP A 101 -2.17 10.22 6.31
C ASP A 101 -1.12 11.26 6.76
N ASN A 102 -0.71 11.22 8.03
CA ASN A 102 0.22 12.18 8.62
C ASN A 102 1.60 11.57 8.90
N THR A 103 1.61 10.29 9.27
CA THR A 103 2.82 9.57 9.66
C THR A 103 3.70 9.25 8.44
N PRO A 104 4.94 9.76 8.37
CA PRO A 104 5.91 9.40 7.34
C PRO A 104 6.32 7.93 7.42
N VAL A 105 6.48 7.30 6.26
CA VAL A 105 6.91 5.91 6.10
C VAL A 105 8.22 5.86 5.32
N MET A 106 9.20 5.16 5.85
CA MET A 106 10.49 4.88 5.22
C MET A 106 10.62 3.39 4.95
N GLY A 107 10.75 2.98 3.68
CA GLY A 107 11.04 1.61 3.30
C GLY A 107 12.54 1.31 3.30
N VAL A 108 12.95 0.23 3.97
CA VAL A 108 14.35 -0.27 3.99
C VAL A 108 14.40 -1.67 3.38
N ASN A 109 15.05 -1.79 2.22
CA ASN A 109 15.16 -3.05 1.50
C ASN A 109 16.12 -3.99 2.24
N SER A 110 15.55 -4.94 2.98
CA SER A 110 16.31 -5.94 3.76
C SER A 110 17.11 -6.93 2.91
N HIS A 111 16.86 -7.03 1.61
CA HIS A 111 17.61 -7.91 0.73
C HIS A 111 17.56 -7.37 -0.70
N PRO A 112 18.34 -6.33 -1.03
CA PRO A 112 18.25 -5.66 -2.31
C PRO A 112 18.88 -6.48 -3.44
N ARG A 113 18.23 -6.50 -4.61
CA ARG A 113 18.68 -7.27 -5.78
C ARG A 113 20.05 -6.84 -6.33
N SER A 114 20.48 -5.61 -6.02
CA SER A 114 21.81 -5.11 -6.37
C SER A 114 22.94 -5.85 -5.66
N GLN A 115 22.65 -6.50 -4.52
CA GLN A 115 23.62 -7.23 -3.72
C GLN A 115 23.55 -8.75 -3.96
N ASP A 116 22.35 -9.27 -4.28
CA ASP A 116 22.10 -10.70 -4.52
C ASP A 116 20.99 -10.87 -5.57
N GLU A 117 21.15 -11.78 -6.54
CA GLU A 117 20.14 -12.02 -7.57
C GLU A 117 18.78 -12.52 -7.01
N GLY A 118 18.79 -13.15 -5.83
CA GLY A 118 17.61 -13.57 -5.08
C GLY A 118 16.94 -12.45 -4.27
N GLY A 119 17.52 -11.24 -4.27
CA GLY A 119 16.98 -10.07 -3.60
C GLY A 119 15.75 -9.46 -4.29
N SER A 120 15.06 -8.59 -3.55
CA SER A 120 13.88 -7.87 -4.02
C SER A 120 14.24 -6.61 -4.80
N TYR A 121 13.39 -6.22 -5.77
CA TYR A 121 13.55 -4.99 -6.52
C TYR A 121 13.41 -3.75 -5.62
N GLY A 122 12.35 -3.69 -4.81
CA GLY A 122 12.17 -2.66 -3.77
C GLY A 122 11.79 -1.30 -4.34
N PHE A 123 10.75 -1.24 -5.17
CA PHE A 123 10.28 0.00 -5.78
C PHE A 123 9.92 1.09 -4.75
N TYR A 124 9.24 0.73 -3.66
CA TYR A 124 8.89 1.63 -2.56
C TYR A 124 9.97 1.71 -1.48
N MET A 125 11.12 1.06 -1.67
CA MET A 125 12.17 0.93 -0.67
C MET A 125 13.26 1.96 -0.93
N GLY A 126 13.12 3.13 -0.30
CA GLY A 126 14.01 4.28 -0.49
C GLY A 126 15.42 4.10 0.12
N SER A 127 15.62 3.11 0.99
CA SER A 127 16.86 2.86 1.72
C SER A 127 17.19 1.35 1.75
N ASP A 128 18.39 1.00 2.22
CA ASP A 128 18.85 -0.36 2.47
C ASP A 128 19.86 -0.36 3.65
N PRO A 129 20.25 -1.52 4.21
CA PRO A 129 21.14 -1.56 5.37
C PRO A 129 22.47 -0.80 5.21
N SER A 130 23.00 -0.71 3.99
CA SER A 130 24.27 -0.03 3.71
C SER A 130 24.18 1.50 3.75
N THR A 131 22.97 2.03 3.61
CA THR A 131 22.69 3.48 3.51
C THR A 131 21.80 4.00 4.63
N PHE A 132 21.15 3.09 5.36
CA PHE A 132 20.20 3.38 6.42
C PHE A 132 20.70 4.38 7.46
N ALA A 133 21.99 4.32 7.84
CA ALA A 133 22.56 5.22 8.84
C ALA A 133 22.46 6.71 8.49
N GLU A 134 22.68 7.06 7.22
CA GLU A 134 22.54 8.44 6.75
C GLU A 134 21.07 8.77 6.49
N ASP A 135 20.34 7.85 5.86
CA ASP A 135 18.95 8.06 5.47
C ASP A 135 18.03 8.25 6.67
N VAL A 136 18.18 7.47 7.76
CA VAL A 136 17.33 7.61 8.95
C VAL A 136 17.55 8.96 9.64
N VAL A 137 18.78 9.47 9.62
CA VAL A 137 19.10 10.81 10.14
C VAL A 137 18.42 11.88 9.30
N SER A 138 18.51 11.78 7.97
CA SER A 138 17.82 12.68 7.04
C SER A 138 16.30 12.63 7.20
N ALA A 139 15.72 11.46 7.47
CA ALA A 139 14.29 11.30 7.73
C ALA A 139 13.86 12.04 9.01
N LEU A 140 14.60 11.86 10.11
CA LEU A 140 14.32 12.50 11.40
C LEU A 140 14.54 14.02 11.34
N ASP A 141 15.58 14.47 10.63
CA ASP A 141 15.88 15.90 10.46
C ASP A 141 14.92 16.60 9.47
N GLY A 142 14.03 15.85 8.81
CA GLY A 142 13.04 16.38 7.85
C GLY A 142 13.61 16.72 6.48
N ASP A 143 14.83 16.25 6.18
CA ASP A 143 15.56 16.50 4.94
C ASP A 143 15.23 15.48 3.83
N ALA A 144 14.46 14.43 4.15
CA ALA A 144 14.02 13.43 3.18
C ALA A 144 13.06 13.99 2.14
N ILE A 145 13.02 13.37 0.96
CA ILE A 145 12.05 13.69 -0.09
C ILE A 145 10.72 13.06 0.30
N VAL A 146 9.71 13.91 0.57
CA VAL A 146 8.37 13.46 0.91
C VAL A 146 7.54 13.27 -0.36
N ASN A 147 7.11 12.04 -0.62
CA ASN A 147 6.20 11.70 -1.70
C ASN A 147 4.81 11.46 -1.09
N VAL A 148 3.81 12.26 -1.48
CA VAL A 148 2.44 12.13 -0.97
C VAL A 148 1.63 11.32 -1.97
N LEU A 149 1.40 10.04 -1.67
CA LEU A 149 0.85 9.06 -2.60
C LEU A 149 -0.67 8.92 -2.39
N PRO A 150 -1.48 9.00 -3.46
CA PRO A 150 -2.90 8.73 -3.36
C PRO A 150 -3.14 7.23 -3.11
N ARG A 151 -4.28 6.90 -2.48
CA ARG A 151 -4.67 5.50 -2.21
C ARG A 151 -6.10 5.25 -2.69
N LEU A 152 -6.31 4.08 -3.28
CA LEU A 152 -7.64 3.60 -3.65
C LEU A 152 -8.42 3.23 -2.40
N GLN A 153 -9.73 3.45 -2.40
CA GLN A 153 -10.62 2.95 -1.35
C GLN A 153 -12.00 2.66 -1.92
N ALA A 154 -12.67 1.64 -1.37
CA ALA A 154 -14.06 1.33 -1.66
C ALA A 154 -14.93 1.64 -0.44
N GLU A 155 -16.02 2.36 -0.68
CA GLU A 155 -17.15 2.46 0.23
C GLU A 155 -18.22 1.46 -0.21
N ILE A 156 -18.73 0.68 0.73
CA ILE A 156 -19.70 -0.39 0.51
C ILE A 156 -20.97 -0.05 1.28
N GLU A 157 -22.04 0.25 0.55
CA GLU A 157 -23.37 0.38 1.10
C GLU A 157 -24.10 -0.97 1.02
N THR A 158 -24.45 -1.55 2.16
CA THR A 158 -25.19 -2.81 2.23
C THR A 158 -26.67 -2.60 1.93
N THR A 159 -27.39 -3.69 1.64
CA THR A 159 -28.85 -3.64 1.45
C THR A 159 -29.64 -3.21 2.68
N SER A 160 -29.01 -3.19 3.86
CA SER A 160 -29.60 -2.65 5.10
C SER A 160 -29.26 -1.18 5.34
N GLY A 161 -28.54 -0.52 4.41
CA GLY A 161 -28.09 0.87 4.52
C GLY A 161 -26.85 1.08 5.38
N ASN A 162 -26.11 0.02 5.75
CA ASN A 162 -24.86 0.18 6.48
C ASN A 162 -23.75 0.56 5.50
N VAL A 163 -22.91 1.51 5.89
CA VAL A 163 -21.75 1.93 5.10
C VAL A 163 -20.48 1.38 5.73
N ILE A 164 -19.70 0.63 4.95
CA ILE A 164 -18.44 0.03 5.37
C ILE A 164 -17.36 0.52 4.40
N ARG A 165 -16.21 0.99 4.92
CA ARG A 165 -15.05 1.29 4.08
C ARG A 165 -14.04 0.16 4.18
N CYS A 166 -13.53 -0.27 3.04
CA CYS A 166 -12.38 -1.16 3.02
C CYS A 166 -11.11 -0.39 3.39
N ASP A 167 -10.04 -1.13 3.55
CA ASP A 167 -8.71 -0.58 3.79
C ASP A 167 -8.21 0.18 2.55
N PRO A 168 -7.45 1.27 2.70
CA PRO A 168 -6.90 2.00 1.57
C PRO A 168 -5.76 1.20 0.91
N ALA A 169 -5.75 1.13 -0.42
CA ALA A 169 -4.77 0.39 -1.22
C ALA A 169 -3.79 1.34 -1.92
N LEU A 170 -2.50 1.04 -1.82
CA LEU A 170 -1.42 1.80 -2.45
C LEU A 170 -1.22 1.40 -3.92
N ASN A 171 -1.35 0.11 -4.25
CA ASN A 171 -1.17 -0.40 -5.60
C ASN A 171 -2.52 -0.63 -6.28
N ASP A 172 -3.30 -1.56 -5.75
CA ASP A 172 -4.45 -2.10 -6.45
C ASP A 172 -5.56 -2.59 -5.50
N LEU A 173 -6.80 -2.42 -5.97
CA LEU A 173 -8.01 -2.81 -5.26
C LEU A 173 -8.83 -3.74 -6.15
N LEU A 174 -9.14 -4.93 -5.64
CA LEU A 174 -9.92 -5.94 -6.34
C LEU A 174 -11.37 -5.92 -5.84
N VAL A 175 -12.34 -5.91 -6.76
CA VAL A 175 -13.75 -6.20 -6.47
C VAL A 175 -14.15 -7.46 -7.21
N ALA A 176 -14.48 -8.55 -6.51
CA ALA A 176 -14.89 -9.79 -7.17
C ALA A 176 -15.77 -10.69 -6.31
N ASN A 177 -16.27 -11.76 -6.93
CA ASN A 177 -16.93 -12.88 -6.26
C ASN A 177 -15.90 -13.62 -5.39
N THR A 178 -16.28 -14.00 -4.17
CA THR A 178 -15.38 -14.75 -3.27
C THR A 178 -14.96 -16.10 -3.86
N HIS A 179 -15.81 -16.70 -4.69
CA HIS A 179 -15.47 -17.91 -5.43
C HIS A 179 -14.94 -17.54 -6.80
N GLN A 180 -13.62 -17.49 -6.96
CA GLN A 180 -12.97 -17.09 -8.21
C GLN A 180 -13.28 -18.01 -9.42
N TYR A 181 -13.82 -19.21 -9.19
CA TYR A 181 -14.32 -20.10 -10.24
C TYR A 181 -15.77 -19.79 -10.67
N GLN A 182 -16.42 -18.80 -10.05
CA GLN A 182 -17.75 -18.30 -10.41
C GLN A 182 -17.63 -16.87 -10.94
N PRO A 183 -18.45 -16.48 -11.93
CA PRO A 183 -18.40 -15.12 -12.46
C PRO A 183 -18.82 -14.09 -11.40
N SER A 184 -18.15 -12.96 -11.43
CA SER A 184 -18.59 -11.72 -10.80
C SER A 184 -19.65 -11.09 -11.69
N LYS A 185 -20.85 -10.89 -11.16
CA LYS A 185 -21.97 -10.26 -11.88
C LYS A 185 -22.26 -8.91 -11.25
N TYR A 186 -22.30 -7.86 -12.05
CA TYR A 186 -22.48 -6.50 -11.55
C TYR A 186 -23.00 -5.56 -12.63
N LYS A 187 -23.52 -4.41 -12.18
CA LYS A 187 -23.72 -3.23 -13.02
C LYS A 187 -22.65 -2.21 -12.68
N LEU A 188 -21.94 -1.75 -13.69
CA LEU A 188 -20.90 -0.73 -13.63
C LEU A 188 -21.51 0.62 -14.03
N ASN A 189 -21.19 1.68 -13.28
CA ASN A 189 -21.38 3.07 -13.68
C ASN A 189 -20.07 3.84 -13.40
N ARG A 190 -19.44 4.38 -14.46
CA ARG A 190 -18.17 5.12 -14.38
C ARG A 190 -18.07 6.10 -15.54
N ASP A 191 -17.79 7.38 -15.28
CA ASP A 191 -17.55 8.39 -16.34
C ASP A 191 -18.61 8.42 -17.47
N GLY A 192 -19.89 8.24 -17.11
CA GLY A 192 -21.00 8.19 -18.06
C GLY A 192 -21.17 6.85 -18.79
N VAL A 193 -20.31 5.86 -18.53
CA VAL A 193 -20.44 4.48 -19.00
C VAL A 193 -21.30 3.69 -18.03
N GLU A 194 -22.43 3.17 -18.50
CA GLU A 194 -23.26 2.21 -17.77
C GLU A 194 -23.28 0.86 -18.48
N SER A 195 -22.90 -0.21 -17.78
CA SER A 195 -22.84 -1.54 -18.37
C SER A 195 -23.14 -2.65 -17.36
N ALA A 196 -23.97 -3.61 -17.76
CA ALA A 196 -24.14 -4.85 -17.00
C ALA A 196 -23.12 -5.88 -17.49
N GLN A 197 -22.24 -6.33 -16.60
CA GLN A 197 -21.09 -7.15 -16.96
C GLN A 197 -21.01 -8.45 -16.17
N HIS A 198 -20.35 -9.43 -16.78
CA HIS A 198 -19.98 -10.71 -16.19
C HIS A 198 -18.50 -10.97 -16.49
N SER A 199 -17.67 -10.98 -15.45
CA SER A 199 -16.21 -11.05 -15.55
C SER A 199 -15.63 -11.79 -14.33
N SER A 200 -14.31 -11.90 -14.17
CA SER A 200 -13.72 -12.41 -12.92
C SER A 200 -13.61 -11.34 -11.82
N GLY A 201 -14.24 -10.18 -12.02
CA GLY A 201 -14.19 -9.02 -11.13
C GLY A 201 -13.62 -7.78 -11.81
N CYS A 202 -13.55 -6.71 -11.05
CA CYS A 202 -12.94 -5.44 -11.44
C CYS A 202 -11.62 -5.26 -10.69
N LEU A 203 -10.59 -4.80 -11.37
CA LEU A 203 -9.33 -4.40 -10.77
C LEU A 203 -9.14 -2.90 -10.96
N PHE A 204 -8.73 -2.25 -9.89
CA PHE A 204 -8.41 -0.84 -9.84
C PHE A 204 -6.94 -0.70 -9.50
N SER A 205 -6.25 0.30 -10.06
CA SER A 205 -4.84 0.55 -9.73
C SER A 205 -4.53 2.03 -9.68
N THR A 206 -3.69 2.43 -8.72
CA THR A 206 -3.09 3.77 -8.71
C THR A 206 -2.09 3.89 -9.86
N PHE A 207 -1.63 5.11 -10.16
CA PHE A 207 -0.57 5.30 -11.14
C PHE A 207 0.70 4.51 -10.79
N LEU A 208 1.11 4.45 -9.51
CA LEU A 208 2.30 3.69 -9.11
C LEU A 208 2.06 2.18 -9.12
N GLY A 209 0.83 1.75 -8.81
CA GLY A 209 0.43 0.35 -8.84
C GLY A 209 0.37 -0.27 -10.23
N GLN A 210 0.33 0.52 -11.30
CA GLN A 210 0.18 0.02 -12.68
C GLN A 210 1.23 -1.03 -13.05
N GLY A 211 2.46 -0.88 -12.54
CA GLY A 211 3.57 -1.78 -12.82
C GLY A 211 3.48 -3.14 -12.12
N ALA A 212 2.49 -3.35 -11.25
CA ALA A 212 2.22 -4.59 -10.56
C ALA A 212 1.13 -5.41 -11.31
N TRP A 213 0.01 -5.74 -10.66
CA TRP A 213 -0.99 -6.64 -11.24
C TRP A 213 -1.63 -6.05 -12.50
N PHE A 214 -1.90 -4.74 -12.54
CA PHE A 214 -2.69 -4.11 -13.60
C PHE A 214 -2.10 -4.33 -15.01
N ARG A 215 -0.81 -4.06 -15.22
CA ARG A 215 -0.12 -4.23 -16.51
C ARG A 215 -0.06 -5.69 -16.99
N HIS A 216 -0.26 -6.65 -16.10
CA HIS A 216 -0.38 -8.07 -16.48
C HIS A 216 -1.79 -8.45 -16.95
N VAL A 217 -2.79 -7.60 -16.68
CA VAL A 217 -4.18 -7.78 -17.12
C VAL A 217 -4.46 -6.99 -18.40
N VAL A 218 -3.97 -5.75 -18.48
CA VAL A 218 -4.15 -4.84 -19.62
C VAL A 218 -2.79 -4.50 -20.21
N ASP A 219 -2.67 -4.65 -21.53
CA ASP A 219 -1.53 -4.13 -22.27
C ASP A 219 -1.63 -2.60 -22.35
N ILE A 220 -0.89 -1.94 -21.46
CA ILE A 220 -0.76 -0.49 -21.43
C ILE A 220 0.55 -0.02 -22.07
N GLU A 221 1.31 -0.90 -22.74
CA GLU A 221 2.59 -0.52 -23.33
C GLU A 221 2.47 0.68 -24.27
N GLY A 222 3.37 1.65 -24.12
CA GLY A 222 3.35 2.88 -24.89
C GLY A 222 2.36 3.94 -24.40
N SER A 223 1.52 3.62 -23.41
CA SER A 223 0.66 4.62 -22.75
C SER A 223 1.50 5.65 -22.00
N LYS A 224 0.99 6.89 -21.97
CA LYS A 224 1.57 8.01 -21.24
C LYS A 224 0.48 8.70 -20.44
N PHE A 225 0.74 8.91 -19.15
CA PHE A 225 -0.21 9.52 -18.22
C PHE A 225 0.21 10.96 -17.93
N PRO A 226 -0.71 11.94 -18.02
CA PRO A 226 -0.43 13.32 -17.64
C PRO A 226 -0.02 13.42 -16.18
N ILE A 227 1.09 14.13 -15.92
CA ILE A 227 1.64 14.31 -14.57
C ILE A 227 0.63 14.99 -13.62
N ASP A 228 -0.24 15.84 -14.15
CA ASP A 228 -1.28 16.55 -13.41
C ASP A 228 -2.49 15.68 -13.05
N GLU A 229 -2.58 14.47 -13.60
CA GLU A 229 -3.69 13.53 -13.36
C GLU A 229 -3.30 12.38 -12.41
N ILE A 230 -2.01 12.13 -12.15
CA ILE A 230 -1.59 10.91 -11.42
C ILE A 230 -2.02 10.89 -9.95
N ASP A 231 -2.39 12.04 -9.39
CA ASP A 231 -2.78 12.20 -7.98
C ASP A 231 -4.29 12.04 -7.74
N ASP A 232 -5.12 12.14 -8.79
CA ASP A 232 -6.58 12.11 -8.68
C ASP A 232 -7.26 11.15 -9.69
N HIS A 233 -6.49 10.55 -10.61
CA HIS A 233 -6.97 9.50 -11.51
C HIS A 233 -6.48 8.12 -11.09
N TYR A 234 -7.27 7.11 -11.44
CA TYR A 234 -6.91 5.71 -11.29
C TYR A 234 -7.19 4.93 -12.57
N LEU A 235 -6.52 3.79 -12.68
CA LEU A 235 -6.74 2.78 -13.69
C LEU A 235 -7.85 1.82 -13.25
N PHE A 236 -8.73 1.45 -14.18
CA PHE A 236 -9.78 0.46 -14.00
C PHE A 236 -9.68 -0.62 -15.08
N VAL A 237 -9.98 -1.87 -14.75
CA VAL A 237 -10.23 -2.95 -15.72
C VAL A 237 -11.26 -3.98 -15.23
N ALA A 238 -12.17 -4.39 -16.10
CA ALA A 238 -13.00 -5.58 -15.95
C ALA A 238 -12.19 -6.85 -16.33
N ARG A 239 -11.74 -7.62 -15.33
CA ARG A 239 -10.86 -8.78 -15.53
C ARG A 239 -11.54 -9.94 -16.24
N GLU A 240 -10.86 -10.50 -17.25
CA GLU A 240 -11.36 -11.59 -18.11
C GLU A 240 -12.77 -11.35 -18.67
N LEU A 241 -13.12 -10.09 -18.94
CA LEU A 241 -14.32 -9.76 -19.71
C LEU A 241 -14.31 -10.51 -21.06
N PRO A 242 -15.46 -11.02 -21.57
CA PRO A 242 -15.51 -11.70 -22.86
C PRO A 242 -14.86 -10.85 -23.96
N ARG A 243 -14.06 -11.47 -24.84
CA ARG A 243 -13.29 -10.73 -25.85
C ARG A 243 -14.15 -9.88 -26.78
N SER A 244 -15.38 -10.31 -27.07
CA SER A 244 -16.36 -9.58 -27.87
C SER A 244 -16.83 -8.28 -27.21
N ASP A 245 -16.71 -8.20 -25.89
CA ASP A 245 -17.26 -7.13 -25.05
C ASP A 245 -16.14 -6.18 -24.61
N ARG A 246 -14.91 -6.38 -25.10
CA ARG A 246 -13.75 -5.51 -24.82
C ARG A 246 -13.68 -4.37 -25.83
N SER A 247 -14.58 -3.41 -25.71
CA SER A 247 -14.56 -2.17 -26.48
C SER A 247 -13.65 -1.11 -25.84
N GLU A 248 -13.12 -0.22 -26.68
CA GLU A 248 -12.36 0.97 -26.27
C GLU A 248 -13.28 2.13 -25.87
N ASP A 249 -14.41 1.83 -25.22
CA ASP A 249 -15.44 2.79 -24.79
C ASP A 249 -15.45 3.00 -23.27
N GLY A 250 -14.39 2.55 -22.58
CA GLY A 250 -14.27 2.64 -21.12
C GLY A 250 -14.97 1.52 -20.35
N THR A 251 -15.72 0.63 -21.02
CA THR A 251 -16.39 -0.50 -20.35
C THR A 251 -15.40 -1.59 -19.92
N TYR A 252 -14.34 -1.81 -20.69
CA TYR A 252 -13.33 -2.84 -20.41
C TYR A 252 -12.23 -2.33 -19.50
N TRP A 253 -11.61 -1.20 -19.83
CA TRP A 253 -10.59 -0.56 -19.00
C TRP A 253 -10.60 0.95 -19.24
N GLY A 254 -9.98 1.72 -18.35
CA GLY A 254 -9.85 3.15 -18.53
C GLY A 254 -8.99 3.84 -17.47
N TRP A 255 -8.66 5.09 -17.75
CA TRP A 255 -7.99 6.05 -16.87
C TRP A 255 -8.95 7.20 -16.59
N GLY A 256 -9.19 7.54 -15.33
CA GLY A 256 -10.21 8.55 -14.97
C GLY A 256 -10.24 8.83 -13.47
N SER A 257 -10.86 9.95 -13.10
CA SER A 257 -10.97 10.46 -11.73
C SER A 257 -12.37 10.35 -11.13
N GLY A 258 -13.41 10.16 -11.95
CA GLY A 258 -14.77 9.97 -11.47
C GLY A 258 -14.91 8.64 -10.73
N PRO A 259 -15.67 8.59 -9.61
CA PRO A 259 -15.82 7.37 -8.84
C PRO A 259 -16.52 6.28 -9.66
N THR A 260 -16.05 5.04 -9.51
CA THR A 260 -16.68 3.88 -10.12
C THR A 260 -17.71 3.30 -9.17
N VAL A 261 -18.98 3.32 -9.59
CA VAL A 261 -20.08 2.72 -8.84
C VAL A 261 -20.39 1.33 -9.38
N ILE A 262 -20.42 0.33 -8.50
CA ILE A 262 -20.71 -1.06 -8.81
C ILE A 262 -21.92 -1.51 -8.00
N THR A 263 -23.02 -1.86 -8.67
CA THR A 263 -24.12 -2.58 -8.02
C THR A 263 -23.91 -4.08 -8.16
N SER A 264 -23.72 -4.76 -7.04
CA SER A 264 -23.42 -6.20 -7.00
C SER A 264 -24.63 -7.08 -7.29
N ASP A 265 -24.49 -8.04 -8.21
CA ASP A 265 -25.38 -9.21 -8.33
C ASP A 265 -24.70 -10.51 -7.83
N MET A 266 -23.55 -10.38 -7.15
CA MET A 266 -22.79 -11.48 -6.58
C MET A 266 -23.43 -11.94 -5.28
N HIS A 267 -23.72 -13.25 -5.15
CA HIS A 267 -24.23 -13.80 -3.88
C HIS A 267 -23.28 -13.53 -2.71
N ARG A 268 -21.97 -13.64 -2.95
CA ARG A 268 -20.89 -13.34 -2.01
C ARG A 268 -19.79 -12.64 -2.79
N GLY A 269 -19.49 -11.39 -2.41
CA GLY A 269 -18.40 -10.63 -3.00
C GLY A 269 -17.43 -10.16 -1.94
N TYR A 270 -16.25 -9.71 -2.38
CA TYR A 270 -15.26 -9.05 -1.55
C TYR A 270 -14.65 -7.85 -2.25
N VAL A 271 -14.07 -6.98 -1.44
CA VAL A 271 -13.05 -6.03 -1.83
C VAL A 271 -11.73 -6.48 -1.21
N VAL A 272 -10.64 -6.48 -1.97
CA VAL A 272 -9.29 -6.80 -1.45
C VAL A 272 -8.34 -5.67 -1.81
N SER A 273 -7.73 -5.07 -0.79
CA SER A 273 -6.78 -3.96 -0.92
C SER A 273 -5.35 -4.48 -0.84
N ASP A 274 -4.53 -4.21 -1.87
CA ASP A 274 -3.12 -4.64 -1.99
C ASP A 274 -2.88 -6.14 -1.74
N GLY A 275 -3.89 -6.98 -1.98
CA GLY A 275 -3.82 -8.42 -1.74
C GLY A 275 -3.76 -8.82 -0.26
N TRP A 276 -4.18 -7.94 0.65
CA TRP A 276 -4.08 -8.17 2.09
C TRP A 276 -5.40 -8.61 2.75
N ASP A 277 -6.27 -7.66 3.11
CA ASP A 277 -7.51 -7.94 3.85
C ASP A 277 -8.74 -7.94 2.94
N GLU A 278 -9.69 -8.84 3.26
CA GLU A 278 -10.96 -8.99 2.54
C GLU A 278 -12.08 -8.25 3.26
N THR A 279 -12.73 -7.31 2.58
CA THR A 279 -13.98 -6.68 3.02
C THR A 279 -15.16 -7.29 2.26
N HIS A 280 -15.98 -8.09 2.93
CA HIS A 280 -17.06 -8.83 2.30
C HIS A 280 -18.35 -8.02 2.09
N PHE A 281 -19.06 -8.34 1.02
CA PHE A 281 -20.40 -7.84 0.73
C PHE A 281 -21.27 -8.92 0.08
N THR A 282 -22.55 -8.60 -0.11
CA THR A 282 -23.55 -9.53 -0.67
C THR A 282 -24.27 -8.91 -1.86
N ARG A 283 -25.15 -9.69 -2.48
CA ARG A 283 -25.98 -9.24 -3.60
C ARG A 283 -26.79 -8.01 -3.19
N GLY A 284 -26.86 -7.04 -4.08
CA GLY A 284 -27.60 -5.79 -3.91
C GLY A 284 -26.81 -4.70 -3.20
N ALA A 285 -25.60 -4.99 -2.69
CA ALA A 285 -24.71 -3.96 -2.19
C ALA A 285 -24.25 -3.04 -3.33
N THR A 286 -24.08 -1.76 -3.02
CA THR A 286 -23.48 -0.77 -3.91
C THR A 286 -22.09 -0.46 -3.41
N LEU A 287 -21.10 -0.53 -4.30
CA LEU A 287 -19.73 -0.14 -4.01
C LEU A 287 -19.41 1.13 -4.76
N THR A 288 -18.76 2.07 -4.11
CA THR A 288 -18.20 3.28 -4.72
C THR A 288 -16.69 3.22 -4.53
N VAL A 289 -15.95 3.03 -5.62
CA VAL A 289 -14.49 2.96 -5.64
C VAL A 289 -13.92 4.28 -6.15
N GLY A 290 -12.97 4.85 -5.43
CA GLY A 290 -12.27 6.07 -5.79
C GLY A 290 -10.80 6.03 -5.35
N ILE A 291 -10.10 7.15 -5.55
CA ILE A 291 -8.69 7.35 -5.16
C ILE A 291 -8.51 8.41 -4.05
N ASP A 292 -9.60 8.67 -3.33
CA ASP A 292 -9.72 9.65 -2.24
C ASP A 292 -9.46 9.05 -0.85
N GLY A 293 -8.87 7.85 -0.79
CA GLY A 293 -8.41 7.26 0.46
C GLY A 293 -7.38 8.17 1.17
N PRO A 294 -7.18 7.99 2.50
CA PRO A 294 -6.15 8.73 3.22
C PRO A 294 -4.82 8.61 2.47
N LYS A 295 -4.05 9.69 2.28
CA LYS A 295 -2.81 9.60 1.47
C LYS A 295 -1.70 8.88 2.25
N LEU A 296 -0.66 8.40 1.58
CA LEU A 296 0.53 7.84 2.23
C LEU A 296 1.71 8.79 2.05
N ARG A 297 2.45 9.10 3.13
CA ARG A 297 3.66 9.93 3.06
C ARG A 297 4.89 9.03 3.00
N LEU A 298 5.36 8.72 1.79
CA LEU A 298 6.53 7.87 1.57
C LEU A 298 7.80 8.71 1.47
N LEU A 299 8.81 8.37 2.28
CA LEU A 299 10.12 9.00 2.26
C LEU A 299 11.07 8.30 1.28
N THR A 300 11.75 9.10 0.48
CA THR A 300 12.87 8.68 -0.38
C THR A 300 14.06 9.63 -0.21
N PHE A 301 15.27 9.20 -0.59
CA PHE A 301 16.50 9.94 -0.24
C PHE A 301 17.34 10.39 -1.45
N ARG A 302 17.31 9.64 -2.55
CA ARG A 302 18.21 9.84 -3.71
C ARG A 302 17.48 10.47 -4.91
N GLY A 303 16.15 10.39 -4.90
CA GLY A 303 15.25 10.90 -5.93
C GLY A 303 13.80 10.71 -5.50
N SER A 304 12.88 11.39 -6.19
CA SER A 304 11.44 11.17 -5.99
C SER A 304 11.04 9.78 -6.48
N ILE A 305 9.93 9.26 -5.96
CA ILE A 305 9.39 7.97 -6.42
C ILE A 305 9.04 7.98 -7.91
N LEU A 306 8.65 9.16 -8.43
CA LEU A 306 8.25 9.35 -9.82
C LEU A 306 9.41 9.14 -10.79
N GLY A 307 10.65 9.45 -10.38
CA GLY A 307 11.84 9.19 -11.19
C GLY A 307 12.00 7.72 -11.60
N GLY A 308 11.45 6.78 -10.84
CA GLY A 308 11.44 5.35 -11.18
C GLY A 308 10.43 4.96 -12.27
N VAL A 309 9.50 5.85 -12.60
CA VAL A 309 8.39 5.64 -13.54
C VAL A 309 8.26 6.74 -14.59
N ASP A 310 9.28 7.56 -14.78
CA ASP A 310 9.31 8.65 -15.78
C ASP A 310 8.96 8.19 -17.20
N GLN A 311 9.28 6.92 -17.56
CA GLN A 311 8.88 6.39 -18.86
C GLN A 311 7.36 6.26 -19.05
N TRP A 312 6.54 6.40 -18.01
CA TRP A 312 5.08 6.37 -18.07
C TRP A 312 4.45 7.77 -18.08
N LEU A 313 5.24 8.81 -17.83
CA LEU A 313 4.73 10.17 -17.70
C LEU A 313 4.76 10.89 -19.06
N ALA A 314 3.70 11.65 -19.33
CA ALA A 314 3.65 12.68 -20.35
C ALA A 314 4.17 14.00 -19.78
N SER A 315 4.77 14.84 -20.62
CA SER A 315 5.08 16.23 -20.24
C SER A 315 3.79 16.99 -19.89
N PRO A 316 3.84 18.00 -19.02
CA PRO A 316 2.67 18.81 -18.67
C PRO A 316 1.96 19.33 -19.92
N SER A 317 0.62 19.31 -19.92
CA SER A 317 -0.14 19.95 -20.99
C SER A 317 0.26 21.43 -21.08
N LYS A 318 0.56 21.91 -22.29
CA LYS A 318 0.98 23.31 -22.54
C LYS A 318 -0.14 24.33 -22.34
N ASP A 319 -1.35 23.89 -22.00
CA ASP A 319 -2.54 24.74 -21.91
C ASP A 319 -2.75 25.38 -20.52
N LEU A 320 -1.73 25.37 -19.65
CA LEU A 320 -1.75 25.99 -18.31
C LEU A 320 -0.60 27.00 -18.06
N LEU A 321 -0.18 27.73 -19.10
CA LEU A 321 0.68 28.93 -18.99
C LEU A 321 -0.04 30.19 -19.46
#